data_AF-A0A1C3VGX7-F1
#
_entry.id   AF-A0A1C3VGX7-F1
#
_cell.length_a   1.000
_cell.length_b   1.000
_cell.length_c   1.000
_cell.angle_alpha   90.00
_cell.angle_beta   90.00
_cell.angle_gamma   90.00
#
_symmetry.space_group_name_H-M   'P 1'
#
loop_
_entity.id
_entity.type
_entity.pdbx_description
1 polymer ?
#
loop_
_entity_poly.entity_id
_entity_poly.type
_entity_poly.pdbx_seq_one_letter_code
_entity_poly.pdbx_strand_id
1 'polypeptide(L)'
;MQIRLLPMLIASVLLGGANGTFGQSGPSMSRLTLQGPAEQAGKVVKDALGRPCLDIEAAAVPHAVDPKILDHVVSLKNNCPRLIKTKVCYFGSQTCNEVALQGYKRVDTILGSMRGITAFRYSIEQK
;
A
#
# COMPACT_ATOMS: atom_id res chain seq x y z
N MET A 1 -43.55 -31.65 59.06
CA MET A 1 -43.65 -30.77 60.24
C MET A 1 -43.17 -29.38 59.81
N GLN A 2 -44.12 -28.45 59.72
CA GLN A 2 -44.09 -26.97 59.86
C GLN A 2 -42.75 -26.21 59.73
N ILE A 3 -42.62 -25.29 58.76
CA ILE A 3 -42.83 -23.81 58.81
C ILE A 3 -41.71 -23.05 59.57
N ARG A 4 -41.02 -22.11 58.88
CA ARG A 4 -40.84 -20.66 59.19
C ARG A 4 -40.14 -19.98 57.99
N LEU A 5 -40.84 -19.15 57.19
CA LEU A 5 -40.98 -17.68 57.27
C LEU A 5 -39.74 -16.87 56.81
N LEU A 6 -39.94 -16.16 55.68
CA LEU A 6 -39.27 -14.98 55.05
C LEU A 6 -38.81 -13.86 56.03
N PRO A 7 -38.24 -12.71 55.59
CA PRO A 7 -37.40 -12.36 54.43
C PRO A 7 -36.21 -11.42 54.81
N MET A 8 -35.26 -11.16 53.92
CA MET A 8 -34.63 -9.83 53.90
C MET A 8 -34.22 -9.44 52.48
N LEU A 9 -34.86 -8.37 51.99
CA LEU A 9 -34.47 -7.62 50.82
C LEU A 9 -33.09 -6.97 51.06
N ILE A 10 -32.17 -7.16 50.12
CA ILE A 10 -31.16 -6.13 49.83
C ILE A 10 -31.12 -5.98 48.30
N ALA A 11 -31.70 -4.88 47.83
CA ALA A 11 -31.56 -4.40 46.47
C ALA A 11 -30.17 -3.75 46.33
N SER A 12 -29.29 -4.35 45.54
CA SER A 12 -28.04 -3.70 45.11
C SER A 12 -28.17 -3.35 43.63
N VAL A 13 -28.54 -2.09 43.38
CA VAL A 13 -28.38 -1.43 42.08
C VAL A 13 -26.88 -1.16 41.91
N LEU A 14 -26.25 -1.75 40.91
CA LEU A 14 -24.97 -1.27 40.39
C LEU A 14 -25.12 -0.96 38.91
N LEU A 15 -25.06 0.34 38.64
CA LEU A 15 -25.03 0.94 37.33
C LEU A 15 -23.74 0.56 36.59
N GLY A 16 -23.90 0.28 35.30
CA GLY A 16 -23.15 0.94 34.22
C GLY A 16 -21.63 1.03 34.36
N GLY A 17 -20.94 0.14 33.64
CA GLY A 17 -19.54 0.28 33.29
C GLY A 17 -19.27 -0.42 31.96
N ALA A 18 -19.84 0.11 30.88
CA ALA A 18 -19.43 -0.28 29.54
C ALA A 18 -17.96 0.12 29.38
N ASN A 19 -17.06 -0.87 29.39
CA ASN A 19 -15.68 -0.69 28.94
C ASN A 19 -15.72 -0.42 27.44
N GLY A 20 -15.98 0.84 27.09
CA GLY A 20 -15.65 1.38 25.78
C GLY A 20 -14.14 1.33 25.64
N THR A 21 -13.65 0.32 24.95
CA THR A 21 -12.30 0.32 24.38
C THR A 21 -12.24 1.48 23.39
N PHE A 22 -11.73 2.62 23.84
CA PHE A 22 -11.33 3.70 22.94
C PHE A 22 -10.11 3.20 22.16
N GLY A 23 -10.35 2.65 20.97
CA GLY A 23 -9.32 2.50 19.96
C GLY A 23 -8.80 3.88 19.61
N GLN A 24 -7.66 4.26 20.17
CA GLN A 24 -6.93 5.44 19.70
C GLN A 24 -6.47 5.16 18.28
N SER A 25 -7.24 5.62 17.29
CA SER A 25 -6.71 5.89 15.97
C SER A 25 -5.70 7.02 16.14
N GLY A 26 -4.43 6.66 16.39
CA GLY A 26 -3.32 7.58 16.23
C GLY A 26 -3.41 8.23 14.85
N PRO A 27 -2.90 9.46 14.66
CA PRO A 27 -2.99 10.15 13.40
C PRO A 27 -2.37 9.27 12.31
N SER A 28 -3.24 8.70 11.47
CA SER A 28 -2.86 8.00 10.26
C SER A 28 -2.27 9.04 9.32
N MET A 29 -1.01 9.40 9.54
CA MET A 29 -0.23 10.13 8.56
C MET A 29 -0.03 9.16 7.41
N SER A 30 -0.92 9.24 6.41
CA SER A 30 -0.71 8.62 5.11
C SER A 30 0.62 9.14 4.55
N ARG A 31 1.71 8.43 4.86
CA ARG A 31 3.10 8.79 4.54
C ARG A 31 3.48 8.44 3.10
N LEU A 32 2.50 8.16 2.24
CA LEU A 32 2.71 7.85 0.84
C LEU A 32 2.67 9.15 0.04
N THR A 33 3.84 9.67 -0.33
CA THR A 33 3.92 10.68 -1.38
C THR A 33 3.75 9.98 -2.72
N LEU A 34 2.51 9.99 -3.24
CA LEU A 34 2.23 9.49 -4.59
C LEU A 34 3.05 10.28 -5.60
N GLN A 35 3.88 9.60 -6.38
CA GLN A 35 4.69 10.22 -7.42
C GLN A 35 3.85 10.50 -8.66
N GLY A 36 4.29 11.47 -9.46
CA GLY A 36 3.68 11.81 -10.74
C GLY A 36 3.75 10.67 -11.76
N PRO A 37 3.08 10.82 -12.92
CA PRO A 37 3.01 9.77 -13.93
C PRO A 37 4.40 9.40 -14.45
N ALA A 38 4.59 8.11 -14.74
CA ALA A 38 5.81 7.60 -15.35
C ALA A 38 6.02 8.18 -16.75
N GLU A 39 7.27 8.41 -17.12
CA GLU A 39 7.61 8.61 -18.52
C GLU A 39 7.60 7.25 -19.23
N GLN A 40 6.57 7.01 -20.04
CA GLN A 40 6.39 5.75 -20.76
C GLN A 40 7.10 5.81 -22.11
N ALA A 41 8.08 4.94 -22.31
CA ALA A 41 8.74 4.74 -23.58
C ALA A 41 8.23 3.45 -24.25
N GLY A 42 8.12 3.47 -25.59
CA GLY A 42 7.79 2.28 -26.39
C GLY A 42 6.30 2.02 -26.57
N LYS A 43 5.96 0.79 -26.96
CA LYS A 43 4.59 0.38 -27.32
C LYS A 43 3.79 0.04 -26.06
N VAL A 44 2.80 0.85 -25.74
CA VAL A 44 1.87 0.58 -24.64
C VAL A 44 0.98 -0.61 -24.98
N VAL A 45 1.04 -1.63 -24.14
CA VAL A 45 0.17 -2.80 -24.20
C VAL A 45 -1.25 -2.42 -23.76
N LYS A 46 -2.22 -2.71 -24.62
CA LYS A 46 -3.65 -2.41 -24.41
C LYS A 46 -4.51 -3.67 -24.41
N ASP A 47 -5.65 -3.59 -23.73
CA ASP A 47 -6.70 -4.60 -23.75
C ASP A 47 -7.57 -4.52 -25.02
N ALA A 48 -8.55 -5.42 -25.14
CA ALA A 48 -9.48 -5.45 -26.27
C ALA A 48 -10.37 -4.19 -26.39
N LEU A 49 -10.50 -3.41 -25.31
CA LEU A 49 -11.23 -2.15 -25.26
C LEU A 49 -10.29 -0.94 -25.48
N GLY A 50 -9.01 -1.18 -25.78
CA GLY A 50 -8.02 -0.13 -26.01
C GLY A 50 -7.48 0.52 -24.73
N ARG A 51 -7.80 0.01 -23.54
CA ARG A 51 -7.32 0.54 -22.26
C ARG A 51 -5.92 0.00 -21.96
N PRO A 52 -5.02 0.80 -21.33
CA PRO A 52 -3.70 0.33 -20.97
C PRO A 52 -3.79 -0.84 -19.98
N CYS A 53 -3.02 -1.89 -20.23
CA CYS A 53 -2.98 -3.05 -19.33
C CYS A 53 -2.18 -2.78 -18.05
N LEU A 54 -1.22 -1.86 -18.10
CA LEU A 54 -0.32 -1.59 -16.99
C LEU A 54 -0.82 -0.37 -16.21
N ASP A 55 -1.05 -0.58 -14.92
CA ASP A 55 -1.34 0.45 -13.94
C ASP A 55 -0.11 0.61 -13.04
N ILE A 56 0.28 1.86 -12.80
CA ILE A 56 1.59 2.21 -12.25
C ILE A 56 1.38 3.20 -11.11
N GLU A 57 1.86 2.83 -9.94
CA GLU A 57 1.83 3.66 -8.75
C GLU A 57 3.27 3.75 -8.22
N ALA A 58 3.75 4.93 -7.87
CA ALA A 58 5.07 5.09 -7.29
C ALA A 58 4.99 5.91 -6.01
N ALA A 59 5.82 5.56 -5.03
CA ALA A 59 5.84 6.23 -3.73
C ALA A 59 7.23 6.15 -3.10
N ALA A 60 7.57 7.18 -2.31
CA ALA A 60 8.69 7.13 -1.40
C ALA A 60 8.20 6.59 -0.05
N VAL A 61 8.63 5.39 0.33
CA VAL A 61 8.15 4.67 1.52
C VAL A 61 9.25 4.62 2.58
N PRO A 62 9.01 5.07 3.82
CA PRO A 62 10.01 4.99 4.88
C PRO A 62 10.33 3.55 5.27
N HIS A 63 11.61 3.28 5.52
CA HIS A 63 12.05 2.01 6.11
C HIS A 63 11.43 1.78 7.48
N ALA A 64 11.19 0.52 7.80
CA ALA A 64 10.71 0.11 9.11
C ALA A 64 11.75 0.37 10.23
N VAL A 65 13.06 0.29 9.89
CA VAL A 65 14.16 0.42 10.86
C VAL A 65 14.61 1.87 11.05
N ASP A 66 14.82 2.62 9.97
CA ASP A 66 15.13 4.07 10.02
C ASP A 66 14.17 4.84 9.09
N PRO A 67 13.13 5.51 9.62
CA PRO A 67 12.19 6.25 8.79
C PRO A 67 12.79 7.48 8.09
N LYS A 68 14.06 7.82 8.36
CA LYS A 68 14.80 8.82 7.58
C LYS A 68 15.26 8.27 6.23
N ILE A 69 15.38 6.96 6.09
CA ILE A 69 15.67 6.27 4.83
C ILE A 69 14.34 5.97 4.15
N LEU A 70 14.20 6.40 2.91
CA LEU A 70 13.02 6.22 2.08
C LEU A 70 13.38 5.32 0.90
N ASP A 71 12.61 4.26 0.70
CA ASP A 71 12.62 3.44 -0.51
C ASP A 71 11.81 4.10 -1.61
N HIS A 72 12.40 4.19 -2.79
CA HIS A 72 11.70 4.61 -3.99
C HIS A 72 11.07 3.38 -4.62
N VAL A 73 9.80 3.17 -4.30
CA VAL A 73 9.02 1.99 -4.71
C VAL A 73 8.20 2.34 -5.93
N VAL A 74 8.24 1.47 -6.93
CA VAL A 74 7.35 1.49 -8.09
C VAL A 74 6.53 0.20 -8.10
N SER A 75 5.23 0.36 -7.88
CA SER A 75 4.23 -0.70 -7.94
C SER A 75 3.65 -0.77 -9.34
N LEU A 76 3.77 -1.94 -9.94
CA LEU A 76 3.28 -2.24 -11.28
C LEU A 76 2.15 -3.25 -11.16
N LYS A 77 1.00 -2.97 -11.75
CA LYS A 77 -0.14 -3.89 -11.78
C LYS A 77 -0.56 -4.16 -13.22
N ASN A 78 -0.61 -5.44 -13.57
CA ASN A 78 -1.08 -5.89 -14.87
C ASN A 78 -2.57 -6.22 -14.78
N ASN A 79 -3.41 -5.47 -15.49
CA ASN A 79 -4.86 -5.66 -15.57
C ASN A 79 -5.28 -6.55 -16.74
N CYS A 80 -4.34 -7.19 -17.43
CA CYS A 80 -4.59 -8.06 -18.57
C CYS A 80 -4.16 -9.51 -18.27
N PRO A 81 -4.69 -10.51 -19.01
CA PRO A 81 -4.41 -11.93 -18.76
C PRO A 81 -3.03 -12.39 -19.25
N ARG A 82 -2.29 -11.53 -19.95
CA ARG A 82 -1.02 -11.89 -20.60
C ARG A 82 0.19 -11.44 -19.78
N LEU A 83 1.32 -12.13 -19.93
CA LEU A 83 2.60 -11.70 -19.38
C LEU A 83 3.02 -10.36 -20.02
N ILE A 84 3.49 -9.42 -19.20
CA ILE A 84 4.10 -8.16 -19.66
C ILE A 84 5.50 -8.07 -19.07
N LYS A 85 6.50 -7.88 -19.92
CA LYS A 85 7.89 -7.62 -19.48
C LYS A 85 8.12 -6.12 -19.49
N THR A 86 8.65 -5.60 -18.40
CA THR A 86 8.89 -4.16 -18.26
C THR A 86 10.29 -3.91 -17.74
N LYS A 87 10.84 -2.76 -18.08
CA LYS A 87 12.01 -2.17 -17.45
C LYS A 87 11.59 -0.93 -16.69
N VAL A 88 12.01 -0.82 -15.44
CA VAL A 88 11.81 0.39 -14.63
C VAL A 88 13.16 0.98 -14.26
N CYS A 89 13.34 2.27 -14.51
CA CYS A 89 14.60 2.97 -14.28
C CYS A 89 14.34 4.28 -13.54
N TYR A 90 15.34 4.78 -12.82
CA TYR A 90 15.38 6.21 -12.55
C TYR A 90 15.41 6.98 -13.88
N PHE A 91 14.81 8.16 -13.90
CA PHE A 91 14.79 8.99 -15.11
C PHE A 91 16.22 9.31 -15.57
N GLY A 92 16.52 9.03 -16.85
CA GLY A 92 17.84 9.20 -17.45
C GLY A 92 18.89 8.14 -17.06
N SER A 93 18.53 7.14 -16.24
CA SER A 93 19.43 6.04 -15.87
C SER A 93 19.43 4.94 -16.94
N GLN A 94 20.60 4.31 -17.13
CA GLN A 94 20.73 3.07 -17.93
C GLN A 94 20.62 1.81 -17.05
N THR A 95 20.74 1.95 -15.74
CA THR A 95 20.57 0.87 -14.77
C THR A 95 19.09 0.78 -14.39
N CYS A 96 18.48 -0.36 -14.70
CA CYS A 96 17.04 -0.58 -14.60
C CYS A 96 16.73 -1.94 -13.98
N ASN A 97 15.60 -2.04 -13.30
CA ASN A 97 15.05 -3.29 -12.84
C ASN A 97 14.18 -3.91 -13.94
N GLU A 98 14.49 -5.15 -14.33
CA GLU A 98 13.62 -5.92 -15.22
C GLU A 98 12.53 -6.62 -14.41
N VAL A 99 11.27 -6.39 -14.76
CA VAL A 99 10.12 -6.95 -14.05
C VAL A 99 9.22 -7.71 -15.03
N ALA A 100 8.99 -8.99 -14.71
CA ALA A 100 8.05 -9.84 -15.43
C ALA A 100 6.70 -9.87 -14.69
N LEU A 101 5.71 -9.15 -15.22
CA LEU A 101 4.36 -9.11 -14.65
C LEU A 101 3.47 -10.18 -15.26
N GLN A 102 3.17 -11.19 -14.47
CA GLN A 102 2.13 -12.17 -14.79
C GLN A 102 0.77 -11.49 -14.92
N GLY A 103 -0.17 -12.16 -15.61
CA GLY A 103 -1.51 -11.63 -15.80
C GLY A 103 -2.24 -11.41 -14.48
N TYR A 104 -2.92 -10.27 -14.33
CA TYR A 104 -3.68 -9.91 -13.12
C TYR A 104 -2.84 -9.86 -11.83
N LYS A 105 -1.52 -9.74 -11.93
CA LYS A 105 -0.62 -9.63 -10.77
C LYS A 105 -0.09 -8.21 -10.60
N ARG A 106 0.25 -7.91 -9.35
CA ARG A 106 1.02 -6.73 -8.95
C ARG A 106 2.41 -7.15 -8.53
N VAL A 107 3.41 -6.35 -8.87
CA VAL A 107 4.80 -6.49 -8.43
C VAL A 107 5.30 -5.12 -8.00
N ASP A 108 5.94 -5.07 -6.84
CA ASP A 108 6.61 -3.87 -6.34
C ASP A 108 8.10 -4.01 -6.58
N THR A 109 8.73 -2.98 -7.14
CA THR A 109 10.16 -2.92 -7.36
C THR A 109 10.75 -1.69 -6.68
N ILE A 110 11.90 -1.88 -6.03
CA ILE A 110 12.62 -0.80 -5.35
C ILE A 110 13.72 -0.32 -6.29
N LEU A 111 13.68 0.95 -6.68
CA LEU A 111 14.72 1.56 -7.52
C LEU A 111 15.96 1.95 -6.70
N GLY A 112 15.76 2.31 -5.43
CA GLY A 112 16.83 2.55 -4.48
C GLY A 112 16.31 3.10 -3.15
N SER A 113 17.22 3.29 -2.21
CA SER A 113 16.94 3.79 -0.86
C SER A 113 17.78 5.04 -0.60
N MET A 114 17.13 6.15 -0.23
CA MET A 114 17.79 7.45 -0.04
C MET A 114 17.29 8.15 1.22
N ARG A 115 18.14 8.98 1.84
CA ARG A 115 17.73 9.76 3.02
C ARG A 115 17.05 11.05 2.61
N GLY A 116 15.81 11.25 3.10
CA GLY A 116 15.08 12.52 2.94
C GLY A 116 14.60 12.85 1.52
N ILE A 117 14.84 11.99 0.52
CA ILE A 117 14.37 12.20 -0.85
C ILE A 117 12.98 11.58 -1.01
N THR A 118 11.94 12.42 -0.98
CA THR A 118 10.52 11.99 -1.06
C THR A 118 9.93 12.05 -2.46
N ALA A 119 10.62 12.72 -3.39
CA ALA A 119 10.20 12.90 -4.77
C ALA A 119 11.28 12.36 -5.71
N PHE A 120 10.85 11.58 -6.71
CA PHE A 120 11.75 11.02 -7.71
C PHE A 120 11.06 10.86 -9.05
N ARG A 121 11.86 10.88 -10.12
CA ARG A 121 11.40 10.66 -11.49
C ARG A 121 11.85 9.30 -11.96
N TYR A 122 10.97 8.63 -12.70
CA TYR A 122 11.19 7.28 -13.19
C TYR A 122 10.63 7.14 -14.60
N SER A 123 11.23 6.21 -15.34
CA SER A 123 10.79 5.83 -16.68
C SER A 123 10.46 4.35 -16.74
N ILE A 124 9.49 4.01 -17.59
CA ILE A 124 9.05 2.64 -17.80
C ILE A 124 9.04 2.34 -19.29
N GLU A 125 9.64 1.20 -19.65
CA GLU A 125 9.64 0.68 -21.01
C GLU A 125 8.98 -0.71 -21.02
N GLN A 126 8.00 -0.91 -21.90
CA GLN A 126 7.35 -2.21 -22.10
C GLN A 126 8.03 -2.95 -23.26
N LYS A 127 8.44 -4.20 -23.01
CA LYS A 127 9.07 -5.11 -24.00
C LYS A 127 8.09 -6.13 -24.55
#